data_AF-A0A1R3G038-F1
#
_entry.id   AF-A0A1R3G038-F1
#
_cell.length_a   1.000
_cell.length_b   1.000
_cell.length_c   1.000
_cell.angle_alpha   90.00
_cell.angle_beta   90.00
_cell.angle_gamma   90.00
#
_symmetry.space_group_name_H-M   'P 1'
#
loop_
_entity.id
_entity.type
_entity.pdbx_description
1 polymer ?
#
loop_
_entity_poly.entity_id
_entity_poly.type
_entity_poly.pdbx_seq_one_letter_code
_entity_poly.pdbx_strand_id
1 'polypeptide(L)'
;MMIRTQTEPLDVNGKPMRFIYRDDNGKLKMNPEAVDALKRIKGPIGVVYVCGPACQGKSSILNQILGKSNGFKLASNGRHCTKGLWIWNAPLKRTAPDGTEYSVLLMDTEGIDAYDQTEKFSTQIFSLGVLLSSMFIYNQMGSINEASLDHLSLITEMTKLIQTRATCGKDIASELGHFSPIFVWLLRDFYLDLTENNTKVTPKDYLEKALKPVPCRGEEDTVKNKIRDSLRALFPVRECFTLVRPLNNESDLQHLDLISLEKFHPEFQSSLDALRKFVLERTRPKQVGGTTMTGTILAGLAKSFLDSLNNGAAPAILSSWQSVEELECRRAYDIAIEVYLSAFDRTKPAEEVSLREAHDEAVQKSVIAFNESAVGASSARQKYEGLLHNFFTKAFEDYKRNAFLEADLKCLNAIQSMEKKLIVACQVPDANTDHVVRIFDGLLSEYEASIHGPTKWKMLSSFLRKRCISPQEAKERLRTSHKQWCGMEEPPLYQRMQRAGYY
;
A
#
# COMPACT_ATOMS: atom_id res chain seq x y z
N MET A 1 -25.43 -1.52 30.86
CA MET A 1 -25.56 -2.06 29.49
C MET A 1 -24.54 -3.19 29.35
N MET A 2 -24.96 -4.45 29.24
CA MET A 2 -24.02 -5.58 29.12
C MET A 2 -23.49 -5.65 27.69
N ILE A 3 -22.20 -5.38 27.50
CA ILE A 3 -21.53 -5.60 26.21
C ILE A 3 -21.34 -7.11 26.05
N ARG A 4 -22.19 -7.75 25.24
CA ARG A 4 -21.97 -9.12 24.79
C ARG A 4 -20.76 -9.12 23.85
N THR A 5 -19.60 -9.56 24.33
CA THR A 5 -18.48 -9.96 23.47
C THR A 5 -18.85 -11.24 22.73
N GLN A 6 -19.59 -11.12 21.62
CA GLN A 6 -19.72 -12.19 20.66
C GLN A 6 -18.34 -12.42 20.03
N THR A 7 -17.67 -13.49 20.45
CA THR A 7 -16.50 -14.00 19.73
C THR A 7 -16.98 -14.63 18.43
N GLU A 8 -16.91 -13.87 17.34
CA GLU A 8 -17.09 -14.43 16.00
C GLU A 8 -16.11 -15.61 15.79
N PRO A 9 -16.52 -16.68 15.10
CA PRO A 9 -15.59 -17.73 14.71
C PRO A 9 -14.54 -17.12 13.78
N LEU A 10 -13.28 -17.15 14.22
CA LEU A 10 -12.16 -16.70 13.40
C LEU A 10 -12.18 -17.47 12.07
N ASP A 11 -12.09 -16.76 10.94
CA ASP A 11 -11.97 -17.38 9.61
C ASP A 11 -10.52 -17.89 9.42
N VAL A 12 -10.22 -19.06 9.99
CA VAL A 12 -8.85 -19.54 10.17
C VAL A 12 -8.32 -20.38 8.99
N ASN A 13 -8.87 -20.27 7.78
CA ASN A 13 -8.45 -21.07 6.61
C ASN A 13 -7.10 -20.62 5.98
N GLY A 14 -6.13 -20.30 6.84
CA GLY A 14 -4.74 -20.05 6.45
C GLY A 14 -3.88 -21.32 6.38
N LYS A 15 -2.66 -21.12 5.87
CA LYS A 15 -1.55 -22.07 5.82
C LYS A 15 -0.24 -21.37 6.20
N PRO A 16 0.77 -22.08 6.74
CA PRO A 16 2.07 -21.51 6.99
C PRO A 16 2.81 -21.31 5.66
N MET A 17 3.42 -20.14 5.46
CA MET A 17 4.21 -19.84 4.26
C MET A 17 5.59 -19.34 4.65
N ARG A 18 6.63 -19.93 4.06
CA ARG A 18 8.02 -19.49 4.26
C ARG A 18 8.14 -18.06 3.71
N PHE A 19 8.51 -17.11 4.56
CA PHE A 19 8.64 -15.70 4.21
C PHE A 19 10.08 -15.34 3.89
N ILE A 20 11.02 -15.64 4.80
CA ILE A 20 12.45 -15.39 4.62
C ILE A 20 13.19 -16.72 4.73
N TYR A 21 14.17 -16.93 3.86
CA TYR A 21 15.01 -18.13 3.84
C TYR A 21 16.44 -17.78 3.41
N ARG A 22 17.38 -18.67 3.75
CA ARG A 22 18.77 -18.61 3.28
C ARG A 22 18.88 -19.32 1.92
N ASP A 23 19.55 -18.71 0.95
CA ASP A 23 19.89 -19.37 -0.31
C ASP A 23 21.22 -20.14 -0.23
N ASP A 24 21.56 -20.87 -1.29
CA ASP A 24 22.76 -21.71 -1.34
C ASP A 24 24.07 -20.89 -1.30
N ASN A 25 24.00 -19.59 -1.62
CA ASN A 25 25.10 -18.63 -1.47
C ASN A 25 25.20 -18.04 -0.06
N GLY A 26 24.36 -18.52 0.87
CA GLY A 26 24.31 -18.07 2.25
C GLY A 26 23.58 -16.74 2.48
N LYS A 27 22.95 -16.14 1.46
CA LYS A 27 22.25 -14.84 1.55
C LYS A 27 20.78 -15.00 1.94
N LEU A 28 20.22 -14.00 2.62
CA LEU A 28 18.81 -13.93 2.95
C LEU A 28 17.98 -13.51 1.73
N LYS A 29 16.92 -14.26 1.42
CA LYS A 29 15.93 -13.95 0.38
C LYS A 29 14.51 -14.04 0.92
N MET A 30 13.62 -13.22 0.35
CA MET A 30 12.18 -13.33 0.59
C MET A 30 11.51 -14.24 -0.45
N ASN A 31 10.47 -14.95 -0.04
CA ASN A 31 9.60 -15.70 -0.93
C ASN A 31 8.57 -14.76 -1.60
N PRO A 32 8.52 -14.68 -2.95
CA PRO A 32 7.54 -13.85 -3.66
C PRO A 32 6.08 -14.15 -3.26
N GLU A 33 5.69 -15.41 -3.11
CA GLU A 33 4.31 -15.78 -2.74
C GLU A 33 3.90 -15.22 -1.37
N ALA A 34 4.85 -15.18 -0.43
CA ALA A 34 4.65 -14.62 0.90
C ALA A 34 4.57 -13.08 0.84
N VAL A 35 5.42 -12.44 0.04
CA VAL A 35 5.37 -10.99 -0.22
C VAL A 35 4.02 -10.58 -0.82
N ASP A 36 3.51 -11.32 -1.81
CA ASP A 36 2.22 -11.01 -2.44
C ASP A 36 1.04 -11.27 -1.50
N ALA A 37 1.14 -12.26 -0.61
CA ALA A 37 0.16 -12.45 0.46
C ALA A 37 0.17 -11.30 1.47
N LEU A 38 1.35 -10.78 1.84
CA LEU A 38 1.43 -9.59 2.68
C LEU A 38 0.84 -8.36 1.97
N LYS A 39 1.17 -8.12 0.70
CA LYS A 39 0.66 -6.97 -0.07
C LYS A 39 -0.87 -6.95 -0.26
N ARG A 40 -1.54 -8.11 -0.15
CA ARG A 40 -3.02 -8.19 -0.13
C ARG A 40 -3.63 -7.65 1.17
N ILE A 41 -2.86 -7.57 2.27
CA ILE A 41 -3.33 -7.04 3.55
C ILE A 41 -3.18 -5.51 3.55
N LYS A 42 -4.25 -4.82 3.14
CA LYS A 42 -4.30 -3.35 3.05
C LYS A 42 -4.45 -2.64 4.39
N GLY A 43 -5.14 -3.25 5.35
CA GLY A 43 -5.39 -2.67 6.67
C GLY A 43 -4.15 -2.66 7.58
N PRO A 44 -4.25 -1.99 8.75
CA PRO A 44 -3.22 -2.00 9.78
C PRO A 44 -2.82 -3.41 10.24
N ILE A 45 -1.53 -3.67 10.44
CA ILE A 45 -0.98 -4.95 10.91
C ILE A 45 -0.16 -4.76 12.18
N GLY A 46 -0.53 -5.49 13.24
CA GLY A 46 0.36 -5.81 14.35
C GLY A 46 1.05 -7.15 14.13
N VAL A 47 2.34 -7.25 14.42
CA VAL A 47 3.13 -8.48 14.19
C VAL A 47 3.51 -9.13 15.51
N VAL A 48 3.18 -10.41 15.68
CA VAL A 48 3.64 -11.26 16.78
C VAL A 48 4.75 -12.16 16.24
N TYR A 49 5.92 -12.08 16.85
CA TYR A 49 7.10 -12.85 16.46
C TYR A 49 7.49 -13.78 17.60
N VAL A 50 7.61 -15.08 17.33
CA VAL A 50 8.01 -16.08 18.33
C VAL A 50 9.39 -16.63 17.97
N CYS A 51 10.35 -16.50 18.88
CA CYS A 51 11.69 -17.07 18.76
C CYS A 51 12.11 -17.80 20.05
N GLY A 52 13.33 -18.31 20.06
CA GLY A 52 13.88 -19.13 21.15
C GLY A 52 14.56 -20.39 20.63
N PRO A 53 15.07 -21.26 21.52
CA PRO A 53 15.84 -22.44 21.12
C PRO A 53 15.08 -23.43 20.24
N ALA A 54 15.81 -24.26 19.51
CA ALA A 54 15.32 -25.27 18.59
C ALA A 54 14.54 -26.35 19.34
N CYS A 55 13.55 -26.94 18.68
CA CYS A 55 12.73 -28.04 19.22
C CYS A 55 11.93 -27.75 20.51
N GLN A 56 11.98 -26.54 21.10
CA GLN A 56 11.23 -26.15 22.30
C GLN A 56 9.76 -25.74 22.05
N GLY A 57 9.13 -26.25 20.99
CA GLY A 57 7.68 -26.10 20.76
C GLY A 57 7.17 -24.71 20.35
N LYS A 58 7.98 -23.86 19.72
CA LYS A 58 7.58 -22.52 19.23
C LYS A 58 6.34 -22.55 18.32
N SER A 59 6.40 -23.35 17.27
CA SER A 59 5.30 -23.55 16.31
C SER A 59 4.03 -24.11 16.98
N SER A 60 4.17 -24.83 18.10
CA SER A 60 3.04 -25.38 18.87
C SER A 60 2.30 -24.27 19.61
N ILE A 61 3.05 -23.34 20.24
CA ILE A 61 2.46 -22.13 20.85
C ILE A 61 1.75 -21.28 19.81
N LEU A 62 2.32 -21.13 18.61
CA LEU A 62 1.65 -20.38 17.53
C LEU A 62 0.35 -21.05 17.07
N ASN A 63 0.32 -22.37 16.93
CA ASN A 63 -0.91 -23.12 16.64
C ASN A 63 -1.95 -22.91 17.76
N GLN A 64 -1.52 -23.00 19.02
CA GLN A 64 -2.38 -22.76 20.18
C GLN A 64 -2.93 -21.32 20.25
N ILE A 65 -2.14 -20.30 19.90
CA ILE A 65 -2.59 -18.90 19.77
C ILE A 65 -3.63 -18.74 18.63
N LEU A 66 -3.44 -19.44 17.50
CA LEU A 66 -4.46 -19.56 16.45
C LEU A 66 -5.75 -20.24 16.93
N GLY A 67 -5.71 -20.99 18.04
CA GLY A 67 -6.80 -21.85 18.50
C GLY A 67 -6.92 -23.14 17.69
N LYS A 68 -5.80 -23.66 17.18
CA LYS A 68 -5.71 -24.86 16.35
C LYS A 68 -4.68 -25.83 16.90
N SER A 69 -4.89 -27.13 16.69
CA SER A 69 -3.83 -28.12 16.82
C SER A 69 -2.93 -28.15 15.57
N ASN A 70 -3.56 -28.11 14.38
CA ASN A 70 -2.90 -28.15 13.08
C ASN A 70 -2.75 -26.76 12.44
N GLY A 71 -1.51 -26.31 12.25
CA GLY A 71 -1.17 -25.01 11.65
C GLY A 71 0.23 -24.96 11.06
N PHE A 72 1.16 -24.25 11.71
CA PHE A 72 2.60 -24.39 11.48
C PHE A 72 3.05 -25.84 11.69
N LYS A 73 4.00 -26.31 10.88
CA LYS A 73 4.47 -27.70 10.91
C LYS A 73 5.32 -27.96 12.16
N LEU A 74 4.99 -29.03 12.88
CA LEU A 74 5.73 -29.48 14.04
C LEU A 74 6.77 -30.54 13.66
N ALA A 75 7.78 -30.70 14.52
CA ALA A 75 8.89 -31.61 14.32
C ALA A 75 8.75 -32.81 15.27
N SER A 76 8.39 -33.98 14.75
CA SER A 76 8.28 -35.21 15.55
C SER A 76 9.61 -35.97 15.70
N ASN A 77 10.52 -35.85 14.74
CA ASN A 77 11.66 -36.79 14.57
C ASN A 77 13.05 -36.15 14.76
N GLY A 78 13.22 -35.26 15.75
CA GLY A 78 14.52 -34.68 16.14
C GLY A 78 15.21 -33.73 15.13
N ARG A 79 14.81 -33.75 13.85
CA ARG A 79 15.26 -32.80 12.82
C ARG A 79 14.51 -31.47 12.95
N HIS A 80 15.24 -30.35 12.92
CA HIS A 80 14.65 -29.01 12.93
C HIS A 80 13.73 -28.78 11.70
N CYS A 81 12.44 -28.52 11.91
CA CYS A 81 11.47 -28.37 10.80
C CYS A 81 11.33 -26.94 10.27
N THR A 82 11.26 -25.93 11.14
CA THR A 82 11.18 -24.53 10.71
C THR A 82 12.58 -24.06 10.31
N LYS A 83 12.85 -23.86 9.01
CA LYS A 83 14.06 -23.17 8.52
C LYS A 83 13.73 -21.79 7.98
N GLY A 84 14.49 -20.77 8.39
CA GLY A 84 14.21 -19.35 8.15
C GLY A 84 13.04 -18.79 8.98
N LEU A 85 12.29 -17.84 8.42
CA LEU A 85 11.12 -17.19 9.03
C LEU A 85 9.86 -17.54 8.24
N TRP A 86 8.79 -17.91 8.93
CA TRP A 86 7.51 -18.32 8.35
C TRP A 86 6.38 -17.43 8.85
N ILE A 87 5.46 -17.06 7.96
CA ILE A 87 4.25 -16.30 8.28
C ILE A 87 3.01 -17.18 8.23
N TRP A 88 2.01 -16.88 9.05
CA TRP A 88 0.65 -17.38 8.85
C TRP A 88 -0.09 -16.48 7.84
N ASN A 89 -0.54 -17.03 6.71
CA ASN A 89 -1.03 -16.21 5.60
C ASN A 89 -2.45 -15.62 5.76
N ALA A 90 -3.18 -16.01 6.82
CA ALA A 90 -4.52 -15.51 7.13
C ALA A 90 -4.48 -14.79 8.49
N PRO A 91 -4.18 -13.47 8.52
CA PRO A 91 -4.05 -12.72 9.77
C PRO A 91 -5.33 -12.76 10.61
N LEU A 92 -5.16 -12.74 11.94
CA LEU A 92 -6.28 -12.71 12.86
C LEU A 92 -6.86 -11.29 12.90
N LYS A 93 -8.04 -11.09 12.32
CA LYS A 93 -8.78 -9.82 12.42
C LYS A 93 -9.08 -9.47 13.88
N ARG A 94 -9.03 -8.18 14.18
CA ARG A 94 -9.32 -7.58 15.49
C ARG A 94 -9.93 -6.20 15.28
N THR A 95 -10.75 -5.78 16.24
CA THR A 95 -11.26 -4.41 16.33
C THR A 95 -10.69 -3.78 17.59
N ALA A 96 -10.07 -2.62 17.46
CA ALA A 96 -9.58 -1.85 18.60
C ALA A 96 -10.75 -1.16 19.34
N PRO A 97 -10.56 -0.68 20.58
CA PRO A 97 -11.63 -0.06 21.37
C PRO A 97 -12.25 1.20 20.76
N ASP A 98 -11.56 1.82 19.80
CA ASP A 98 -12.01 2.98 19.00
C ASP A 98 -12.86 2.59 17.78
N GLY A 99 -13.07 1.29 17.55
CA GLY A 99 -13.77 0.75 16.38
C GLY A 99 -12.89 0.50 15.16
N THR A 100 -11.58 0.78 15.21
CA THR A 100 -10.69 0.56 14.06
C THR A 100 -10.38 -0.93 13.87
N GLU A 101 -10.56 -1.44 12.65
CA GLU A 101 -10.15 -2.80 12.30
C GLU A 101 -8.65 -2.89 12.04
N TYR A 102 -8.02 -3.92 12.60
CA TYR A 102 -6.63 -4.27 12.35
C TYR A 102 -6.43 -5.79 12.27
N SER A 103 -5.29 -6.20 11.76
CA SER A 103 -4.89 -7.59 11.59
C SER A 103 -3.71 -7.93 12.49
N VAL A 104 -3.72 -9.13 13.08
CA VAL A 104 -2.57 -9.68 13.81
C VAL A 104 -1.92 -10.78 12.96
N LEU A 105 -0.68 -10.52 12.53
CA LEU A 105 0.14 -11.47 11.77
C LEU A 105 1.05 -12.25 12.72
N LEU A 106 1.08 -13.58 12.57
CA LEU A 106 1.96 -14.46 13.33
C LEU A 106 3.20 -14.84 12.52
N MET A 107 4.38 -14.76 13.16
CA MET A 107 5.68 -15.16 12.62
C MET A 107 6.32 -16.27 13.48
N ASP A 108 6.60 -17.41 12.86
CA ASP A 108 7.41 -18.51 13.43
C ASP A 108 8.85 -18.42 12.93
N THR A 109 9.81 -18.85 13.74
CA THR A 109 11.23 -18.83 13.38
C THR A 109 11.90 -20.17 13.58
N GLU A 110 12.99 -20.35 12.85
CA GLU A 110 14.02 -21.32 13.17
C GLU A 110 14.56 -21.11 14.61
N GLY A 111 15.14 -22.17 15.20
CA GLY A 111 15.81 -22.09 16.50
C GLY A 111 17.12 -21.32 16.43
N ILE A 112 17.48 -20.64 17.53
CA ILE A 112 18.68 -19.78 17.62
C ILE A 112 19.97 -20.62 17.69
N ASP A 113 19.87 -21.83 18.24
CA ASP A 113 20.91 -22.81 18.56
C ASP A 113 20.90 -24.05 17.63
N ALA A 114 20.25 -23.95 16.46
CA ALA A 114 20.20 -25.06 15.52
C ALA A 114 21.60 -25.40 14.97
N TYR A 115 21.96 -26.68 14.96
CA TYR A 115 23.34 -27.17 14.70
C TYR A 115 23.92 -26.73 13.33
N ASP A 116 23.07 -26.52 12.32
CA ASP A 116 23.47 -26.10 10.97
C ASP A 116 23.72 -24.58 10.83
N GLN A 117 23.58 -23.79 11.91
CA GLN A 117 23.62 -22.32 11.82
C GLN A 117 24.98 -21.68 12.06
N THR A 118 25.16 -20.54 11.39
CA THR A 118 26.22 -19.58 11.69
C THR A 118 25.64 -18.54 12.64
N GLU A 119 26.33 -18.19 13.73
CA GLU A 119 25.86 -17.18 14.71
C GLU A 119 25.34 -15.90 14.03
N LYS A 120 26.05 -15.42 13.00
CA LYS A 120 25.66 -14.26 12.17
C LYS A 120 24.24 -14.36 11.59
N PHE A 121 23.81 -15.55 11.17
CA PHE A 121 22.45 -15.78 10.65
C PHE A 121 21.42 -15.74 11.77
N SER A 122 21.74 -16.35 12.92
CA SER A 122 20.91 -16.33 14.12
C SER A 122 20.71 -14.87 14.60
N THR A 123 21.78 -14.08 14.65
CA THR A 123 21.73 -12.63 14.89
C THR A 123 20.82 -11.95 13.88
N GLN A 124 21.04 -12.13 12.57
CA GLN A 124 20.26 -11.48 11.49
C GLN A 124 18.75 -11.79 11.55
N ILE A 125 18.35 -13.05 11.78
CA ILE A 125 16.94 -13.42 11.90
C ILE A 125 16.34 -12.79 13.17
N PHE A 126 17.07 -12.83 14.28
CA PHE A 126 16.68 -12.14 15.52
C PHE A 126 16.54 -10.62 15.31
N SER A 127 17.45 -9.98 14.56
CA SER A 127 17.40 -8.56 14.18
C SER A 127 16.06 -8.22 13.54
N LEU A 128 15.69 -8.99 12.52
CA LEU A 128 14.48 -8.80 11.73
C LEU A 128 13.24 -8.98 12.61
N GLY A 129 13.27 -9.95 13.52
CA GLY A 129 12.21 -10.15 14.51
C GLY A 129 11.95 -8.93 15.38
N VAL A 130 12.98 -8.35 15.99
CA VAL A 130 12.84 -7.14 16.84
C VAL A 130 12.30 -5.97 16.02
N LEU A 131 12.85 -5.72 14.84
CA LEU A 131 12.51 -4.55 14.03
C LEU A 131 11.08 -4.63 13.45
N LEU A 132 10.68 -5.80 12.95
CA LEU A 132 9.40 -6.01 12.26
C LEU A 132 8.24 -6.31 13.23
N SER A 133 8.51 -6.79 14.44
CA SER A 133 7.45 -7.15 15.40
C SER A 133 6.82 -5.95 16.12
N SER A 134 5.56 -6.10 16.51
CA SER A 134 4.89 -5.30 17.55
C SER A 134 4.98 -5.98 18.92
N MET A 135 5.03 -7.31 18.93
CA MET A 135 5.20 -8.14 20.12
C MET A 135 6.24 -9.23 19.83
N PHE A 136 7.22 -9.34 20.71
CA PHE A 136 8.36 -10.24 20.60
C PHE A 136 8.30 -11.27 21.73
N ILE A 137 8.00 -12.52 21.39
CA ILE A 137 7.86 -13.60 22.35
C ILE A 137 9.13 -14.47 22.30
N TYR A 138 9.84 -14.56 23.42
CA TYR A 138 10.96 -15.46 23.61
C TYR A 138 10.48 -16.70 24.36
N ASN A 139 10.35 -17.83 23.65
CA ASN A 139 9.91 -19.12 24.17
C ASN A 139 11.11 -19.94 24.62
N GLN A 140 11.14 -20.31 25.90
CA GLN A 140 12.20 -21.07 26.53
C GLN A 140 11.62 -22.18 27.43
N MET A 141 12.25 -23.35 27.50
CA MET A 141 11.98 -24.38 28.53
C MET A 141 12.71 -24.13 29.85
N GLY A 142 12.02 -24.38 30.96
CA GLY A 142 12.55 -24.24 32.33
C GLY A 142 12.56 -22.81 32.87
N SER A 143 13.44 -22.57 33.84
CA SER A 143 13.59 -21.29 34.55
C SER A 143 14.61 -20.37 33.87
N ILE A 144 14.53 -19.06 34.16
CA ILE A 144 15.50 -18.08 33.66
C ILE A 144 16.85 -18.34 34.34
N ASN A 145 17.89 -18.55 33.54
CA ASN A 145 19.27 -18.76 33.97
C ASN A 145 20.24 -17.88 33.16
N GLU A 146 21.50 -17.76 33.59
CA GLU A 146 22.49 -16.93 32.89
C GLU A 146 22.70 -17.36 31.44
N ALA A 147 22.77 -18.67 31.14
CA ALA A 147 22.91 -19.16 29.77
C ALA A 147 21.78 -18.66 28.84
N SER A 148 20.56 -18.52 29.35
CA SER A 148 19.43 -17.96 28.60
C SER A 148 19.56 -16.46 28.36
N LEU A 149 20.17 -15.72 29.30
CA LEU A 149 20.55 -14.32 29.11
C LEU A 149 21.74 -14.19 28.14
N ASP A 150 22.69 -15.12 28.17
CA ASP A 150 23.83 -15.16 27.26
C ASP A 150 23.41 -15.51 25.82
N HIS A 151 22.40 -16.36 25.61
CA HIS A 151 21.76 -16.52 24.30
C HIS A 151 21.07 -15.22 23.82
N LEU A 152 20.58 -14.40 24.75
CA LEU A 152 20.07 -13.07 24.47
C LEU A 152 21.18 -12.01 24.34
N SER A 153 22.48 -12.36 24.47
CA SER A 153 23.59 -11.42 24.23
C SER A 153 23.66 -10.90 22.78
N LEU A 154 23.08 -11.64 21.83
CA LEU A 154 22.80 -11.21 20.45
C LEU A 154 22.07 -9.85 20.40
N ILE A 155 21.27 -9.55 21.43
CA ILE A 155 20.59 -8.26 21.61
C ILE A 155 21.59 -7.12 21.81
N THR A 156 22.71 -7.35 22.48
CA THR A 156 23.71 -6.29 22.71
C THR A 156 24.39 -5.87 21.41
N GLU A 157 24.61 -6.79 20.48
CA GLU A 157 25.07 -6.47 19.13
C GLU A 157 24.00 -5.69 18.37
N MET A 158 22.74 -6.11 18.46
CA MET A 158 21.62 -5.40 17.84
C MET A 158 21.43 -3.98 18.36
N THR A 159 21.50 -3.79 19.67
CA THR A 159 21.43 -2.48 20.31
C THR A 159 22.55 -1.58 19.81
N LYS A 160 23.79 -2.10 19.64
CA LYS A 160 24.88 -1.35 18.99
C LYS A 160 24.60 -1.04 17.51
N LEU A 161 24.09 -2.00 16.73
CA LEU A 161 23.77 -1.78 15.31
C LEU A 161 22.69 -0.70 15.12
N ILE A 162 21.71 -0.62 16.02
CA ILE A 162 20.68 0.43 16.00
C ILE A 162 21.26 1.78 16.50
N GLN A 163 22.11 1.77 17.53
CA GLN A 163 22.69 2.98 18.13
C GLN A 163 23.81 3.63 17.28
N THR A 164 24.57 2.87 16.50
CA THR A 164 25.81 3.34 15.84
C THR A 164 25.64 4.39 14.74
N ARG A 165 24.40 4.78 14.39
CA ARG A 165 24.12 5.92 13.50
C ARG A 165 23.27 7.03 14.12
N ALA A 166 22.93 6.96 15.40
CA ALA A 166 22.28 8.04 16.14
C ALA A 166 23.31 9.09 16.64
N THR A 167 24.30 9.41 15.82
CA THR A 167 25.37 10.39 16.12
C THR A 167 24.92 11.86 15.98
N CYS A 168 23.65 12.10 15.64
CA CYS A 168 23.03 13.42 15.66
C CYS A 168 21.91 13.51 16.71
N GLY A 169 22.26 13.88 17.94
CA GLY A 169 21.32 14.46 18.91
C GLY A 169 20.60 13.48 19.85
N LYS A 170 20.97 13.56 21.14
CA LYS A 170 20.31 13.26 22.43
C LYS A 170 19.04 12.38 22.60
N ASP A 171 18.22 12.04 21.60
CA ASP A 171 16.88 11.43 21.78
C ASP A 171 16.79 9.91 21.51
N ILE A 172 17.92 9.20 21.51
CA ILE A 172 18.05 7.74 21.25
C ILE A 172 17.00 6.91 22.01
N ALA A 173 16.75 7.20 23.29
CA ALA A 173 15.81 6.44 24.11
C ALA A 173 14.34 6.74 23.79
N SER A 174 14.03 7.95 23.32
CA SER A 174 12.69 8.37 22.89
C SER A 174 12.36 7.76 21.53
N GLU A 175 13.30 7.80 20.59
CA GLU A 175 13.14 7.20 19.26
C GLU A 175 13.03 5.68 19.33
N LEU A 176 13.93 5.01 20.07
CA LEU A 176 13.91 3.54 20.17
C LEU A 176 12.59 3.03 20.75
N GLY A 177 12.04 3.72 21.76
CA GLY A 177 10.78 3.33 22.42
C GLY A 177 9.56 3.24 21.49
N HIS A 178 9.55 3.95 20.36
CA HIS A 178 8.49 3.84 19.35
C HIS A 178 8.64 2.59 18.46
N PHE A 179 9.86 2.05 18.33
CA PHE A 179 10.17 0.86 17.56
C PHE A 179 10.26 -0.42 18.40
N SER A 180 10.50 -0.28 19.71
CA SER A 180 10.54 -1.39 20.67
C SER A 180 9.24 -2.19 20.70
N PRO A 181 9.25 -3.49 20.37
CA PRO A 181 8.08 -4.34 20.56
C PRO A 181 7.85 -4.60 22.07
N ILE A 182 6.63 -5.02 22.41
CA ILE A 182 6.34 -5.59 23.73
C ILE A 182 7.10 -6.91 23.85
N PHE A 183 8.01 -7.03 24.82
CA PHE A 183 8.74 -8.26 25.05
C PHE A 183 7.99 -9.19 26.01
N VAL A 184 7.86 -10.46 25.63
CA VAL A 184 7.19 -11.49 26.42
C VAL A 184 8.14 -12.67 26.60
N TRP A 185 8.58 -12.94 27.83
CA TRP A 185 9.33 -14.16 28.14
C TRP A 185 8.34 -15.28 28.47
N LEU A 186 8.25 -16.28 27.59
CA LEU A 186 7.39 -17.44 27.76
C LEU A 186 8.20 -18.63 28.28
N LEU A 187 8.01 -18.96 29.54
CA LEU A 187 8.64 -20.09 30.22
C LEU A 187 7.75 -21.33 30.09
N ARG A 188 8.28 -22.38 29.48
CA ARG A 188 7.64 -23.66 29.19
C ARG A 188 8.09 -24.71 30.20
N ASP A 189 7.21 -25.65 30.51
CA ASP A 189 7.44 -26.74 31.48
C ASP A 189 7.98 -26.19 32.82
N PHE A 190 7.44 -25.04 33.24
CA PHE A 190 7.89 -24.33 34.44
C PHE A 190 7.31 -25.00 35.70
N TYR A 191 8.20 -25.33 36.65
CA TYR A 191 7.89 -26.14 37.83
C TYR A 191 8.32 -25.51 39.17
N LEU A 192 8.91 -24.31 39.15
CA LEU A 192 9.30 -23.62 40.39
C LEU A 192 8.09 -22.95 41.01
N ASP A 193 7.90 -23.11 42.32
CA ASP A 193 6.91 -22.31 43.05
C ASP A 193 7.42 -20.87 43.18
N LEU A 194 6.62 -19.91 42.72
CA LEU A 194 6.94 -18.49 42.76
C LEU A 194 6.58 -17.89 44.13
N THR A 195 7.20 -18.41 45.18
CA THR A 195 7.05 -17.92 46.55
C THR A 195 8.36 -17.34 47.09
N GLU A 196 8.30 -16.13 47.65
CA GLU A 196 9.42 -15.48 48.31
C GLU A 196 8.92 -14.88 49.63
N ASN A 197 9.58 -15.19 50.75
CA ASN A 197 9.19 -14.74 52.09
C ASN A 197 7.69 -14.98 52.41
N ASN A 198 7.17 -16.15 52.03
CA ASN A 198 5.74 -16.53 52.12
C ASN A 198 4.76 -15.66 51.31
N THR A 199 5.25 -14.83 50.39
CA THR A 199 4.43 -14.06 49.45
C THR A 199 4.50 -14.63 48.04
N LYS A 200 3.38 -14.64 47.31
CA LYS A 200 3.36 -15.04 45.90
C LYS A 200 3.96 -13.94 45.03
N VAL A 201 5.00 -14.29 44.29
CA VAL A 201 5.69 -13.44 43.31
C VAL A 201 5.04 -13.62 41.95
N THR A 202 4.76 -12.55 41.21
CA THR A 202 4.22 -12.71 39.86
C THR A 202 5.33 -13.16 38.88
N PRO A 203 5.01 -13.86 37.78
CA PRO A 203 6.00 -14.18 36.75
C PRO A 203 6.73 -12.94 36.22
N LYS A 204 6.03 -11.79 36.15
CA LYS A 204 6.62 -10.49 35.79
C LYS A 204 7.66 -10.02 36.81
N ASP A 205 7.37 -10.11 38.10
CA ASP A 205 8.33 -9.74 39.15
C ASP A 205 9.55 -10.67 39.16
N TYR A 206 9.35 -11.96 38.83
CA TYR A 206 10.44 -12.92 38.64
C TYR A 206 11.36 -12.52 37.47
N LEU A 207 10.80 -12.12 36.32
CA LEU A 207 11.56 -11.56 35.20
C LEU A 207 12.30 -10.27 35.58
N GLU A 208 11.62 -9.30 36.18
CA GLU A 208 12.26 -8.03 36.57
C GLU A 208 13.36 -8.24 37.63
N LYS A 209 13.27 -9.27 38.49
CA LYS A 209 14.35 -9.68 39.38
C LYS A 209 15.54 -10.28 38.63
N ALA A 210 15.31 -11.16 37.66
CA ALA A 210 16.39 -11.75 36.83
C ALA A 210 17.17 -10.69 36.04
N LEU A 211 16.48 -9.62 35.60
CA LEU A 211 17.08 -8.49 34.89
C LEU A 211 17.71 -7.41 35.79
N LYS A 212 17.73 -7.57 37.13
CA LYS A 212 18.46 -6.66 38.01
C LYS A 212 19.98 -6.81 37.81
N PRO A 213 20.75 -5.72 37.86
CA PRO A 213 22.21 -5.81 37.83
C PRO A 213 22.75 -6.65 38.99
N VAL A 214 23.69 -7.53 38.69
CA VAL A 214 24.46 -8.29 39.67
C VAL A 214 25.57 -7.38 40.20
N PRO A 215 25.86 -7.31 41.53
CA PRO A 215 26.93 -6.48 42.05
C PRO A 215 28.29 -6.92 41.48
N CYS A 216 28.95 -6.03 40.73
CA CYS A 216 30.18 -6.33 40.00
C CYS A 216 31.32 -6.79 40.93
N ARG A 217 31.78 -8.03 40.76
CA ARG A 217 32.98 -8.59 41.44
C ARG A 217 34.10 -8.93 40.45
N GLY A 218 33.83 -8.97 39.15
CA GLY A 218 34.84 -9.13 38.09
C GLY A 218 34.35 -8.66 36.71
N GLU A 219 35.18 -8.84 35.68
CA GLU A 219 34.86 -8.40 34.31
C GLU A 219 33.63 -9.12 33.72
N GLU A 220 33.45 -10.40 34.02
CA GLU A 220 32.28 -11.19 33.59
C GLU A 220 30.96 -10.57 34.03
N ASP A 221 30.88 -10.06 35.27
CA ASP A 221 29.68 -9.41 35.79
C ASP A 221 29.37 -8.12 35.00
N THR A 222 30.39 -7.44 34.49
CA THR A 222 30.18 -6.27 33.62
C THR A 222 29.58 -6.67 32.27
N VAL A 223 29.90 -7.86 31.74
CA VAL A 223 29.30 -8.38 30.49
C VAL A 223 27.84 -8.79 30.76
N LYS A 224 27.61 -9.56 31.83
CA LYS A 224 26.27 -9.96 32.30
C LYS A 224 25.35 -8.77 32.56
N ASN A 225 25.88 -7.68 33.13
CA ASN A 225 25.14 -6.44 33.35
C ASN A 225 24.88 -5.68 32.04
N LYS A 226 25.84 -5.59 31.11
CA LYS A 226 25.62 -4.98 29.77
C LYS A 226 24.49 -5.67 28.99
N ILE A 227 24.35 -6.99 29.11
CA ILE A 227 23.24 -7.76 28.50
C ILE A 227 21.90 -7.34 29.12
N ARG A 228 21.80 -7.34 30.46
CA ARG A 228 20.61 -6.91 31.20
C ARG A 228 20.23 -5.46 30.91
N ASP A 229 21.20 -4.56 30.83
CA ASP A 229 21.00 -3.15 30.50
C ASP A 229 20.49 -2.97 29.07
N SER A 230 21.07 -3.70 28.11
CA SER A 230 20.64 -3.69 26.71
C SER A 230 19.21 -4.23 26.54
N LEU A 231 18.86 -5.31 27.25
CA LEU A 231 17.50 -5.86 27.29
C LEU A 231 16.48 -4.85 27.83
N ARG A 232 16.81 -4.19 28.95
CA ARG A 232 15.93 -3.19 29.59
C ARG A 232 15.77 -1.92 28.74
N ALA A 233 16.82 -1.53 28.01
CA ALA A 233 16.80 -0.39 27.10
C ALA A 233 16.05 -0.68 25.79
N LEU A 234 16.22 -1.88 25.21
CA LEU A 234 15.57 -2.26 23.95
C LEU A 234 14.08 -2.57 24.14
N PHE A 235 13.68 -3.13 25.28
CA PHE A 235 12.30 -3.48 25.57
C PHE A 235 11.82 -2.76 26.84
N PRO A 236 11.25 -1.55 26.76
CA PRO A 236 10.75 -0.83 27.93
C PRO A 236 9.51 -1.50 28.53
N VAL A 237 8.67 -2.13 27.70
CA VAL A 237 7.50 -2.90 28.13
C VAL A 237 7.83 -4.39 28.06
N ARG A 238 7.83 -5.04 29.24
CA ARG A 238 8.18 -6.45 29.43
C ARG A 238 7.10 -7.16 30.24
N GLU A 239 6.79 -8.39 29.84
CA GLU A 239 5.89 -9.30 30.55
C GLU A 239 6.49 -10.71 30.57
N CYS A 240 6.01 -11.56 31.47
CA CYS A 240 6.42 -12.96 31.54
C CYS A 240 5.20 -13.86 31.78
N PHE A 241 5.18 -15.01 31.11
CA PHE A 241 4.16 -16.04 31.27
C PHE A 241 4.83 -17.38 31.54
N THR A 242 4.29 -18.12 32.50
CA THR A 242 4.70 -19.48 32.85
C THR A 242 3.64 -20.46 32.37
N LEU A 243 4.05 -21.48 31.62
CA LEU A 243 3.23 -22.63 31.26
C LEU A 243 3.82 -23.86 31.94
N VAL A 244 2.99 -24.58 32.70
CA VAL A 244 3.31 -25.91 33.21
C VAL A 244 3.46 -26.91 32.05
N ARG A 245 3.91 -28.13 32.34
CA ARG A 245 3.99 -29.20 31.33
C ARG A 245 2.58 -29.52 30.81
N PRO A 246 2.32 -29.60 29.49
CA PRO A 246 0.95 -29.77 28.98
C PRO A 246 0.37 -31.18 29.21
N LEU A 247 1.23 -32.21 29.20
CA LEU A 247 0.90 -33.63 29.36
C LEU A 247 2.03 -34.36 30.10
N ASN A 248 1.72 -35.52 30.69
CA ASN A 248 2.69 -36.33 31.45
C ASN A 248 3.40 -37.39 30.60
N ASN A 249 2.76 -37.89 29.54
CA ASN A 249 3.26 -39.00 28.73
C ASN A 249 4.17 -38.51 27.59
N GLU A 250 5.38 -39.09 27.46
CA GLU A 250 6.32 -38.71 26.40
C GLU A 250 5.82 -39.02 24.99
N SER A 251 5.09 -40.13 24.80
CA SER A 251 4.43 -40.49 23.54
C SER A 251 3.48 -39.40 23.05
N ASP A 252 2.75 -38.81 24.00
CA ASP A 252 1.68 -37.87 23.73
C ASP A 252 2.28 -36.47 23.47
N LEU A 253 3.39 -36.16 24.14
CA LEU A 253 4.18 -34.94 23.90
C LEU A 253 4.86 -34.91 22.52
N GLN A 254 5.21 -36.06 21.95
CA GLN A 254 5.71 -36.18 20.58
C GLN A 254 4.61 -35.97 19.51
N HIS A 255 3.34 -35.99 19.93
CA HIS A 255 2.17 -35.96 19.05
C HIS A 255 1.13 -34.90 19.49
N LEU A 256 1.58 -33.80 20.09
CA LEU A 256 0.72 -32.69 20.54
C LEU A 256 -0.21 -32.14 19.43
N ASP A 257 0.22 -32.23 18.17
CA ASP A 257 -0.52 -31.89 16.96
C ASP A 257 -1.85 -32.67 16.82
N LEU A 258 -1.86 -33.92 17.33
CA LEU A 258 -2.96 -34.86 17.19
C LEU A 258 -3.89 -34.87 18.41
N ILE A 259 -3.58 -34.09 19.45
CA ILE A 259 -4.26 -34.13 20.74
C ILE A 259 -5.16 -32.89 20.90
N SER A 260 -6.42 -33.11 21.30
CA SER A 260 -7.36 -32.03 21.63
C SER A 260 -6.86 -31.25 22.85
N LEU A 261 -6.98 -29.92 22.82
CA LEU A 261 -6.60 -29.02 23.92
C LEU A 261 -7.28 -29.40 25.25
N GLU A 262 -8.49 -29.96 25.18
CA GLU A 262 -9.27 -30.44 26.33
C GLU A 262 -8.55 -31.52 27.16
N LYS A 263 -7.62 -32.26 26.55
CA LYS A 263 -6.83 -33.30 27.22
C LYS A 263 -5.60 -32.76 27.95
N PHE A 264 -5.22 -31.50 27.74
CA PHE A 264 -4.09 -30.89 28.43
C PHE A 264 -4.44 -30.56 29.88
N HIS A 265 -3.44 -30.40 30.74
CA HIS A 265 -3.66 -30.01 32.14
C HIS A 265 -4.49 -28.71 32.25
N PRO A 266 -5.50 -28.61 33.15
CA PRO A 266 -6.35 -27.42 33.26
C PRO A 266 -5.59 -26.12 33.57
N GLU A 267 -4.49 -26.22 34.31
CA GLU A 267 -3.58 -25.10 34.59
C GLU A 267 -2.82 -24.64 33.33
N PHE A 268 -2.43 -25.58 32.47
CA PHE A 268 -1.86 -25.26 31.16
C PHE A 268 -2.88 -24.55 30.27
N GLN A 269 -4.12 -25.07 30.18
CA GLN A 269 -5.20 -24.45 29.40
C GLN A 269 -5.48 -23.02 29.90
N SER A 270 -5.64 -22.83 31.20
CA SER A 270 -5.91 -21.51 31.81
C SER A 270 -4.80 -20.49 31.55
N SER A 271 -3.54 -20.93 31.65
CA SER A 271 -2.37 -20.08 31.43
C SER A 271 -2.15 -19.77 29.94
N LEU A 272 -2.47 -20.73 29.06
CA LEU A 272 -2.46 -20.56 27.62
C LEU A 272 -3.55 -19.59 27.16
N ASP A 273 -4.77 -19.67 27.70
CA ASP A 273 -5.85 -18.72 27.40
C ASP A 273 -5.51 -17.30 27.89
N ALA A 274 -4.87 -17.16 29.04
CA ALA A 274 -4.34 -15.88 29.53
C ALA A 274 -3.29 -15.29 28.57
N LEU A 275 -2.33 -16.11 28.11
CA LEU A 275 -1.34 -15.71 27.09
C LEU A 275 -2.02 -15.33 25.78
N ARG A 276 -2.92 -16.17 25.26
CA ARG A 276 -3.64 -15.95 24.00
C ARG A 276 -4.44 -14.65 24.05
N LYS A 277 -5.19 -14.43 25.13
CA LYS A 277 -5.92 -13.18 25.38
C LYS A 277 -4.97 -11.99 25.40
N PHE A 278 -3.88 -12.05 26.16
CA PHE A 278 -2.87 -10.98 26.23
C PHE A 278 -2.29 -10.65 24.85
N VAL A 279 -1.85 -11.65 24.09
CA VAL A 279 -1.27 -11.48 22.75
C VAL A 279 -2.26 -10.76 21.82
N LEU A 280 -3.52 -11.19 21.80
CA LEU A 280 -4.55 -10.63 20.91
C LEU A 280 -5.01 -9.23 21.35
N GLU A 281 -5.13 -8.98 22.66
CA GLU A 281 -5.59 -7.71 23.24
C GLU A 281 -4.50 -6.63 23.31
N ARG A 282 -3.21 -6.99 23.43
CA ARG A 282 -2.09 -6.04 23.54
C ARG A 282 -1.31 -5.84 22.25
N THR A 283 -1.33 -6.77 21.30
CA THR A 283 -0.70 -6.53 19.99
C THR A 283 -1.43 -5.39 19.29
N ARG A 284 -0.67 -4.35 18.92
CA ARG A 284 -1.15 -3.19 18.14
C ARG A 284 -0.35 -3.05 16.84
N PRO A 285 -0.92 -2.46 15.79
CA PRO A 285 -0.16 -2.04 14.63
C PRO A 285 0.98 -1.10 15.02
N LYS A 286 2.19 -1.34 14.51
CA LYS A 286 3.33 -0.42 14.68
C LYS A 286 3.06 0.85 13.86
N GLN A 287 3.41 2.01 14.39
CA GLN A 287 3.21 3.31 13.73
C GLN A 287 4.48 4.14 13.80
N VAL A 288 4.81 4.85 12.73
CA VAL A 288 6.01 5.70 12.61
C VAL A 288 5.63 6.96 11.87
N GLY A 289 5.87 8.14 12.48
CA GLY A 289 5.53 9.43 11.86
C GLY A 289 4.04 9.61 11.50
N GLY A 290 3.14 8.90 12.19
CA GLY A 290 1.70 8.86 11.87
C GLY A 290 1.30 7.83 10.80
N THR A 291 2.25 7.26 10.06
CA THR A 291 1.99 6.19 9.10
C THR A 291 1.93 4.84 9.83
N THR A 292 0.84 4.10 9.64
CA THR A 292 0.61 2.79 10.28
C THR A 292 1.14 1.65 9.41
N MET A 293 1.76 0.66 10.03
CA MET A 293 2.27 -0.53 9.35
C MET A 293 1.14 -1.31 8.67
N THR A 294 1.21 -1.41 7.34
CA THR A 294 0.37 -2.30 6.51
C THR A 294 1.21 -3.45 5.96
N GLY A 295 0.58 -4.39 5.24
CA GLY A 295 1.30 -5.52 4.64
C GLY A 295 2.25 -5.13 3.51
N THR A 296 1.98 -4.03 2.79
CA THR A 296 2.92 -3.47 1.79
C THR A 296 4.15 -2.89 2.48
N ILE A 297 3.96 -2.08 3.52
CA ILE A 297 5.08 -1.51 4.32
C ILE A 297 5.92 -2.62 4.93
N LEU A 298 5.29 -3.61 5.58
CA LEU A 298 5.99 -4.72 6.23
C LEU A 298 6.90 -5.48 5.25
N ALA A 299 6.42 -5.77 4.03
CA ALA A 299 7.21 -6.41 3.00
C ALA A 299 8.34 -5.51 2.46
N GLY A 300 8.11 -4.21 2.33
CA GLY A 300 9.13 -3.22 1.93
C GLY A 300 10.24 -3.06 2.96
N LEU A 301 9.88 -2.96 4.25
CA LEU A 301 10.83 -2.89 5.37
C LEU A 301 11.65 -4.15 5.47
N ALA A 302 11.01 -5.33 5.42
CA ALA A 302 11.71 -6.61 5.40
C ALA A 302 12.73 -6.65 4.25
N LYS A 303 12.36 -6.22 3.04
CA LYS A 303 13.29 -6.11 1.92
C LYS A 303 14.48 -5.20 2.24
N SER A 304 14.22 -3.97 2.69
CA SER A 304 15.26 -2.97 2.99
C SER A 304 16.23 -3.45 4.09
N PHE A 305 15.72 -4.14 5.10
CA PHE A 305 16.54 -4.73 6.16
C PHE A 305 17.33 -5.95 5.66
N LEU A 306 16.74 -6.84 4.85
CA LEU A 306 17.47 -7.94 4.22
C LEU A 306 18.60 -7.43 3.32
N ASP A 307 18.34 -6.42 2.49
CA ASP A 307 19.33 -5.80 1.60
C ASP A 307 20.48 -5.16 2.42
N SER A 308 20.17 -4.54 3.57
CA SER A 308 21.18 -4.01 4.50
C SER A 308 22.03 -5.12 5.12
N LEU A 309 21.39 -6.14 5.70
CA LEU A 309 22.05 -7.25 6.40
C LEU A 309 22.89 -8.13 5.45
N ASN A 310 22.42 -8.36 4.22
CA ASN A 310 23.16 -9.08 3.17
C ASN A 310 24.44 -8.35 2.73
N ASN A 311 24.48 -7.02 2.87
CA ASN A 311 25.63 -6.18 2.58
C ASN A 311 26.51 -5.90 3.82
N GLY A 312 26.21 -6.51 4.97
CA GLY A 312 26.93 -6.28 6.22
C GLY A 312 26.71 -4.90 6.86
N ALA A 313 25.69 -4.15 6.41
CA ALA A 313 25.34 -2.84 6.93
C ALA A 313 24.25 -2.94 8.00
N ALA A 314 24.31 -2.04 9.00
CA ALA A 314 23.24 -1.91 9.98
C ALA A 314 21.95 -1.36 9.32
N PRO A 315 20.78 -1.98 9.55
CA PRO A 315 19.51 -1.50 8.99
C PRO A 315 19.10 -0.16 9.61
N ALA A 316 18.97 0.88 8.78
CA ALA A 316 18.63 2.23 9.21
C ALA A 316 17.10 2.42 9.23
N ILE A 317 16.50 2.18 10.40
CA ILE A 317 15.04 1.99 10.58
C ILE A 317 14.19 3.13 9.96
N LEU A 318 14.48 4.38 10.31
CA LEU A 318 13.71 5.55 9.86
C LEU A 318 13.84 5.79 8.34
N SER A 319 15.05 5.71 7.79
CA SER A 319 15.26 5.91 6.35
C SER A 319 14.74 4.73 5.52
N SER A 320 14.76 3.50 6.04
CA SER A 320 14.06 2.36 5.45
C SER A 320 12.55 2.60 5.40
N TRP A 321 11.94 3.15 6.45
CA TRP A 321 10.51 3.47 6.47
C TRP A 321 10.16 4.56 5.44
N GLN A 322 10.88 5.69 5.48
CA GLN A 322 10.68 6.79 4.53
C GLN A 322 10.89 6.36 3.08
N SER A 323 11.92 5.55 2.80
CA SER A 323 12.19 5.04 1.44
C SER A 323 11.10 4.09 0.94
N VAL A 324 10.55 3.24 1.81
CA VAL A 324 9.42 2.36 1.46
C VAL A 324 8.14 3.17 1.22
N GLU A 325 7.90 4.20 2.03
CA GLU A 325 6.75 5.11 1.89
C GLU A 325 6.83 5.93 0.59
N GLU A 326 7.99 6.51 0.26
CA GLU A 326 8.20 7.19 -1.02
C GLU A 326 8.04 6.24 -2.22
N LEU A 327 8.53 5.00 -2.11
CA LEU A 327 8.44 4.00 -3.19
C LEU A 327 7.00 3.55 -3.45
N GLU A 328 6.21 3.28 -2.40
CA GLU A 328 4.80 2.90 -2.57
C GLU A 328 3.92 4.09 -3.00
N CYS A 329 4.20 5.32 -2.53
CA CYS A 329 3.51 6.52 -3.03
C CYS A 329 3.83 6.79 -4.50
N ARG A 330 5.08 6.59 -4.93
CA ARG A 330 5.46 6.64 -6.35
C ARG A 330 4.72 5.58 -7.16
N ARG A 331 4.66 4.34 -6.67
CA ARG A 331 3.94 3.23 -7.33
C ARG A 331 2.45 3.53 -7.47
N ALA A 332 1.84 4.15 -6.45
CA ALA A 332 0.45 4.61 -6.49
C ALA A 332 0.23 5.73 -7.53
N TYR A 333 1.17 6.68 -7.62
CA TYR A 333 1.18 7.74 -8.64
C TYR A 333 1.27 7.17 -10.07
N ASP A 334 2.19 6.22 -10.31
CA ASP A 334 2.35 5.58 -11.63
C ASP A 334 1.07 4.83 -12.05
N ILE A 335 0.47 4.05 -11.13
CA ILE A 335 -0.83 3.37 -11.35
C ILE A 335 -1.96 4.36 -11.61
N ALA A 336 -2.03 5.46 -10.85
CA ALA A 336 -3.05 6.48 -11.02
C ALA A 336 -2.98 7.14 -12.41
N ILE A 337 -1.77 7.38 -12.93
CA ILE A 337 -1.57 7.87 -14.30
C ILE A 337 -2.10 6.87 -15.34
N GLU A 338 -1.79 5.57 -15.21
CA GLU A 338 -2.32 4.54 -16.11
C GLU A 338 -3.85 4.47 -16.09
N VAL A 339 -4.47 4.57 -14.90
CA VAL A 339 -5.92 4.64 -14.73
C VAL A 339 -6.50 5.90 -15.38
N TYR A 340 -5.87 7.07 -15.22
CA TYR A 340 -6.33 8.30 -15.88
C TYR A 340 -6.25 8.18 -17.42
N LEU A 341 -5.12 7.72 -17.94
CA LEU A 341 -4.88 7.61 -19.38
C LEU A 341 -5.80 6.61 -20.08
N SER A 342 -6.25 5.57 -19.37
CA SER A 342 -7.19 4.56 -19.86
C SER A 342 -8.66 4.94 -19.63
N ALA A 343 -8.99 5.68 -18.56
CA ALA A 343 -10.34 6.13 -18.26
C ALA A 343 -10.76 7.41 -19.02
N PHE A 344 -9.81 8.22 -19.49
CA PHE A 344 -10.11 9.48 -20.17
C PHE A 344 -10.65 9.25 -21.59
N ASP A 345 -11.97 9.42 -21.75
CA ASP A 345 -12.67 9.22 -23.01
C ASP A 345 -12.35 10.32 -24.03
N ARG A 346 -11.43 9.99 -24.95
CA ARG A 346 -11.01 10.85 -26.07
C ARG A 346 -11.93 10.77 -27.30
N THR A 347 -13.06 10.05 -27.22
CA THR A 347 -14.04 9.94 -28.31
C THR A 347 -15.16 10.99 -28.22
N LYS A 348 -15.28 11.66 -27.06
CA LYS A 348 -16.23 12.76 -26.83
C LYS A 348 -16.05 13.88 -27.87
N PRO A 349 -17.13 14.59 -28.24
CA PRO A 349 -17.03 15.75 -29.11
C PRO A 349 -16.12 16.81 -28.50
N ALA A 350 -15.43 17.58 -29.35
CA ALA A 350 -14.47 18.62 -28.97
C ALA A 350 -15.16 19.89 -28.44
N GLU A 351 -16.10 19.72 -27.51
CA GLU A 351 -16.88 20.75 -26.84
C GLU A 351 -16.40 20.89 -25.39
N GLU A 352 -16.31 22.11 -24.90
CA GLU A 352 -15.65 22.40 -23.61
C GLU A 352 -16.30 21.67 -22.43
N VAL A 353 -17.64 21.58 -22.41
CA VAL A 353 -18.39 20.87 -21.37
C VAL A 353 -18.15 19.37 -21.45
N SER A 354 -18.35 18.75 -22.61
CA SER A 354 -18.20 17.30 -22.81
C SER A 354 -16.79 16.79 -22.54
N LEU A 355 -15.76 17.57 -22.92
CA LEU A 355 -14.36 17.25 -22.60
C LEU A 355 -14.07 17.41 -21.10
N ARG A 356 -14.69 18.41 -20.43
CA ARG A 356 -14.51 18.64 -19.00
C ARG A 356 -15.13 17.51 -18.17
N GLU A 357 -16.34 17.09 -18.51
CA GLU A 357 -17.03 15.96 -17.86
C GLU A 357 -16.20 14.66 -17.94
N ALA A 358 -15.69 14.32 -19.13
CA ALA A 358 -14.86 13.13 -19.31
C ALA A 358 -13.51 13.23 -18.58
N HIS A 359 -12.95 14.44 -18.45
CA HIS A 359 -11.77 14.67 -17.64
C HIS A 359 -12.05 14.47 -16.15
N ASP A 360 -13.11 15.09 -15.62
CA ASP A 360 -13.45 15.01 -14.20
C ASP A 360 -13.81 13.57 -13.78
N GLU A 361 -14.48 12.79 -14.63
CA GLU A 361 -14.73 11.36 -14.40
C GLU A 361 -13.42 10.54 -14.37
N ALA A 362 -12.49 10.80 -15.28
CA ALA A 362 -11.19 10.13 -15.32
C ALA A 362 -10.30 10.51 -14.13
N VAL A 363 -10.32 11.78 -13.71
CA VAL A 363 -9.66 12.25 -12.48
C VAL A 363 -10.24 11.55 -11.27
N GLN A 364 -11.58 11.45 -11.14
CA GLN A 364 -12.21 10.78 -10.00
C GLN A 364 -11.79 9.31 -9.90
N LYS A 365 -11.82 8.56 -11.01
CA LYS A 365 -11.36 7.16 -11.07
C LYS A 365 -9.87 7.02 -10.69
N SER A 366 -9.03 7.92 -11.20
CA SER A 366 -7.59 7.94 -10.92
C SER A 366 -7.27 8.27 -9.46
N VAL A 367 -7.97 9.24 -8.86
CA VAL A 367 -7.82 9.62 -7.44
C VAL A 367 -8.29 8.49 -6.51
N ILE A 368 -9.34 7.75 -6.86
CA ILE A 368 -9.74 6.55 -6.11
C ILE A 368 -8.62 5.50 -6.14
N ALA A 369 -8.10 5.16 -7.32
CA ALA A 369 -7.00 4.20 -7.47
C ALA A 369 -5.71 4.64 -6.75
N PHE A 370 -5.41 5.95 -6.75
CA PHE A 370 -4.31 6.50 -5.96
C PHE A 370 -4.55 6.26 -4.45
N ASN A 371 -5.72 6.62 -3.93
CA ASN A 371 -6.04 6.49 -2.51
C ASN A 371 -6.06 5.04 -1.99
N GLU A 372 -6.35 4.05 -2.85
CA GLU A 372 -6.31 2.61 -2.52
C GLU A 372 -4.89 1.99 -2.50
N SER A 373 -3.93 2.64 -3.17
CA SER A 373 -2.55 2.16 -3.25
C SER A 373 -1.53 3.03 -2.51
N ALA A 374 -1.82 4.32 -2.29
CA ALA A 374 -0.96 5.23 -1.56
C ALA A 374 -0.93 4.86 -0.08
N VAL A 375 0.20 5.15 0.56
CA VAL A 375 0.49 4.71 1.92
C VAL A 375 0.67 5.92 2.82
N GLY A 376 0.07 5.88 4.01
CA GLY A 376 0.28 6.89 5.04
C GLY A 376 -0.45 8.22 4.81
N ALA A 377 -0.02 9.22 5.60
CA ALA A 377 -0.52 10.59 5.58
C ALA A 377 0.65 11.61 5.59
N SER A 378 1.83 11.18 5.16
CA SER A 378 3.08 11.93 5.22
C SER A 378 3.23 12.99 4.11
N SER A 379 4.29 13.79 4.23
CA SER A 379 4.75 14.71 3.17
C SER A 379 5.05 14.01 1.84
N ALA A 380 5.45 12.72 1.86
CA ALA A 380 5.66 11.94 0.65
C ALA A 380 4.35 11.75 -0.14
N ARG A 381 3.25 11.42 0.55
CA ARG A 381 1.93 11.33 -0.07
C ARG A 381 1.49 12.66 -0.67
N GLN A 382 1.54 13.75 0.12
CA GLN A 382 1.15 15.09 -0.33
C GLN A 382 1.95 15.56 -1.56
N LYS A 383 3.25 15.25 -1.61
CA LYS A 383 4.12 15.50 -2.77
C LYS A 383 3.61 14.77 -4.03
N TYR A 384 3.25 13.49 -3.92
CA TYR A 384 2.73 12.73 -5.05
C TYR A 384 1.29 13.12 -5.44
N GLU A 385 0.44 13.51 -4.49
CA GLU A 385 -0.89 14.10 -4.78
C GLU A 385 -0.77 15.41 -5.58
N GLY A 386 0.14 16.31 -5.18
CA GLY A 386 0.42 17.55 -5.91
C GLY A 386 0.99 17.30 -7.31
N LEU A 387 1.90 16.33 -7.47
CA LEU A 387 2.39 15.91 -8.79
C LEU A 387 1.27 15.33 -9.66
N LEU A 388 0.37 14.53 -9.09
CA LEU A 388 -0.75 13.91 -9.79
C LEU A 388 -1.75 14.96 -10.29
N HIS A 389 -2.09 15.95 -9.45
CA HIS A 389 -2.95 17.06 -9.85
C HIS A 389 -2.33 17.89 -10.98
N ASN A 390 -1.04 18.23 -10.87
CA ASN A 390 -0.30 18.93 -11.93
C ASN A 390 -0.26 18.13 -13.25
N PHE A 391 -0.14 16.79 -13.17
CA PHE A 391 -0.21 15.91 -14.34
C PHE A 391 -1.59 15.96 -15.01
N PHE A 392 -2.68 15.86 -14.24
CA PHE A 392 -4.05 15.94 -14.76
C PHE A 392 -4.31 17.26 -15.51
N THR A 393 -3.99 18.40 -14.89
CA THR A 393 -4.19 19.72 -15.49
C THR A 393 -3.40 19.85 -16.78
N LYS A 394 -2.12 19.47 -16.80
CA LYS A 394 -1.29 19.55 -18.00
C LYS A 394 -1.78 18.63 -19.11
N ALA A 395 -2.06 17.36 -18.80
CA ALA A 395 -2.55 16.38 -19.77
C ALA A 395 -3.89 16.79 -20.39
N PHE A 396 -4.78 17.39 -19.60
CA PHE A 396 -6.05 17.92 -20.09
C PHE A 396 -5.88 19.16 -20.96
N GLU A 397 -5.05 20.13 -20.57
CA GLU A 397 -4.77 21.31 -21.39
C GLU A 397 -4.16 20.95 -22.75
N ASP A 398 -3.17 20.05 -22.76
CA ASP A 398 -2.48 19.64 -23.98
C ASP A 398 -3.43 18.87 -24.92
N TYR A 399 -4.29 17.99 -24.38
CA TYR A 399 -5.33 17.34 -25.18
C TYR A 399 -6.40 18.33 -25.68
N LYS A 400 -6.90 19.24 -24.82
CA LYS A 400 -7.92 20.25 -25.17
C LYS A 400 -7.45 21.15 -26.31
N ARG A 401 -6.19 21.61 -26.27
CA ARG A 401 -5.56 22.41 -27.35
C ARG A 401 -5.59 21.66 -28.69
N ASN A 402 -5.17 20.39 -28.69
CA ASN A 402 -5.13 19.58 -29.90
C ASN A 402 -6.54 19.26 -30.44
N ALA A 403 -7.47 18.85 -29.57
CA ALA A 403 -8.85 18.55 -29.94
C ALA A 403 -9.58 19.77 -30.54
N PHE A 404 -9.35 20.98 -29.98
CA PHE A 404 -9.91 22.22 -30.53
C PHE A 404 -9.28 22.60 -31.87
N LEU A 405 -7.96 22.41 -32.05
CA LEU A 405 -7.29 22.68 -33.32
C LEU A 405 -7.76 21.72 -34.44
N GLU A 406 -7.95 20.43 -34.13
CA GLU A 406 -8.56 19.48 -35.05
C GLU A 406 -10.02 19.83 -35.38
N ALA A 407 -10.79 20.28 -34.38
CA ALA A 407 -12.17 20.72 -34.57
C ALA A 407 -12.26 21.94 -35.49
N ASP A 408 -11.39 22.94 -35.30
CA ASP A 408 -11.28 24.12 -36.16
C ASP A 408 -10.92 23.75 -37.61
N LEU A 409 -9.99 22.81 -37.80
CA LEU A 409 -9.66 22.28 -39.13
C LEU A 409 -10.84 21.54 -39.79
N LYS A 410 -11.59 20.74 -39.02
CA LYS A 410 -12.83 20.08 -39.49
C LYS A 410 -13.89 21.13 -39.88
N CYS A 411 -14.08 22.18 -39.07
CA CYS A 411 -14.98 23.30 -39.37
C CYS A 411 -14.61 23.98 -40.70
N LEU A 412 -13.33 24.31 -40.90
CA LEU A 412 -12.83 24.96 -42.12
C LEU A 412 -13.04 24.08 -43.36
N ASN A 413 -12.67 22.80 -43.28
CA ASN A 413 -12.83 21.85 -44.39
C ASN A 413 -14.31 21.64 -44.76
N ALA A 414 -15.20 21.56 -43.76
CA ALA A 414 -16.63 21.42 -43.99
C ALA A 414 -17.24 22.67 -44.64
N ILE A 415 -16.83 23.88 -44.22
CA ILE A 415 -17.27 25.14 -44.87
C ILE A 415 -16.76 25.22 -46.31
N GLN A 416 -15.51 24.87 -46.59
CA GLN A 416 -14.98 24.84 -47.97
C GLN A 416 -15.69 23.80 -48.84
N SER A 417 -16.08 22.65 -48.27
CA SER A 417 -16.87 21.63 -48.95
C SER A 417 -18.27 22.13 -49.28
N MET A 418 -18.96 22.73 -48.30
CA MET A 418 -20.26 23.38 -48.47
C MET A 418 -20.21 24.47 -49.56
N GLU A 419 -19.20 25.34 -49.53
CA GLU A 419 -18.99 26.38 -50.53
C GLU A 419 -18.82 25.81 -51.95
N LYS A 420 -18.01 24.75 -52.12
CA LYS A 420 -17.86 24.07 -53.42
C LYS A 420 -19.17 23.44 -53.89
N LYS A 421 -19.89 22.73 -53.02
CA LYS A 421 -21.20 22.12 -53.34
C LYS A 421 -22.22 23.19 -53.77
N LEU A 422 -22.27 24.34 -53.10
CA LEU A 422 -23.13 25.47 -53.45
C LEU A 422 -22.77 26.12 -54.78
N ILE A 423 -21.47 26.34 -55.06
CA ILE A 423 -21.02 26.89 -56.34
C ILE A 423 -21.45 25.98 -57.50
N VAL A 424 -21.32 24.66 -57.35
CA VAL A 424 -21.77 23.68 -58.35
C VAL A 424 -23.30 23.74 -58.53
N ALA A 425 -24.06 23.81 -57.44
CA ALA A 425 -25.53 23.91 -57.51
C ALA A 425 -26.01 25.17 -58.26
N CYS A 426 -25.31 26.31 -58.12
CA CYS A 426 -25.61 27.55 -58.83
C CYS A 426 -25.19 27.54 -60.31
N GLN A 427 -24.38 26.58 -60.77
CA GLN A 427 -23.87 26.50 -62.14
C GLN A 427 -24.68 25.56 -63.05
N VAL A 428 -25.73 24.93 -62.53
CA VAL A 428 -26.62 24.05 -63.30
C VAL A 428 -27.48 24.90 -64.26
N PRO A 429 -27.63 24.54 -65.55
CA PRO A 429 -28.29 25.40 -66.55
C PRO A 429 -29.77 25.73 -66.28
N ASP A 430 -30.47 24.94 -65.46
CA ASP A 430 -31.86 25.17 -65.01
C ASP A 430 -31.95 25.47 -63.49
N ALA A 431 -30.92 26.08 -62.89
CA ALA A 431 -30.87 26.34 -61.46
C ALA A 431 -32.00 27.30 -60.98
N ASN A 432 -32.95 26.76 -60.21
CA ASN A 432 -33.97 27.53 -59.49
C ASN A 432 -33.48 27.90 -58.08
N THR A 433 -33.77 29.12 -57.62
CA THR A 433 -33.47 29.60 -56.25
C THR A 433 -34.01 28.65 -55.18
N ASP A 434 -35.25 28.15 -55.32
CA ASP A 434 -35.84 27.18 -54.38
C ASP A 434 -35.04 25.87 -54.29
N HIS A 435 -34.38 25.45 -55.38
CA HIS A 435 -33.56 24.24 -55.40
C HIS A 435 -32.23 24.46 -54.68
N VAL A 436 -31.57 25.61 -54.91
CA VAL A 436 -30.32 25.98 -54.24
C VAL A 436 -30.55 26.16 -52.74
N VAL A 437 -31.66 26.79 -52.32
CA VAL A 437 -32.02 26.93 -50.90
C VAL A 437 -32.22 25.56 -50.23
N ARG A 438 -32.94 24.62 -50.85
CA ARG A 438 -33.10 23.26 -50.30
C ARG A 438 -31.78 22.50 -50.16
N ILE A 439 -30.87 22.63 -51.13
CA ILE A 439 -29.52 22.06 -51.02
C ILE A 439 -28.78 22.71 -49.86
N PHE A 440 -28.89 24.03 -49.70
CA PHE A 440 -28.23 24.77 -48.63
C PHE A 440 -28.73 24.38 -47.25
N ASP A 441 -30.04 24.28 -47.04
CA ASP A 441 -30.66 23.84 -45.78
C ASP A 441 -30.21 22.41 -45.41
N GLY A 442 -30.10 21.52 -46.41
CA GLY A 442 -29.56 20.17 -46.22
C GLY A 442 -28.09 20.17 -45.80
N LEU A 443 -27.26 21.03 -46.39
CA LEU A 443 -25.84 21.18 -46.04
C LEU A 443 -25.64 21.86 -44.68
N LEU A 444 -26.49 22.82 -44.32
CA LEU A 444 -26.51 23.41 -42.98
C LEU A 444 -26.89 22.35 -41.94
N SER A 445 -27.92 21.55 -42.20
CA SER A 445 -28.31 20.43 -41.32
C SER A 445 -27.18 19.40 -41.17
N GLU A 446 -26.49 19.04 -42.27
CA GLU A 446 -25.30 18.17 -42.27
C GLU A 446 -24.18 18.77 -41.40
N TYR A 447 -23.89 20.07 -41.55
CA TYR A 447 -22.87 20.77 -40.77
C TYR A 447 -23.24 20.89 -39.28
N GLU A 448 -24.49 21.18 -38.97
CA GLU A 448 -24.98 21.29 -37.60
C GLU A 448 -24.94 19.94 -36.86
N ALA A 449 -25.23 18.83 -37.55
CA ALA A 449 -25.20 17.49 -36.97
C ALA A 449 -23.79 16.86 -36.87
N SER A 450 -22.87 17.17 -37.81
CA SER A 450 -21.58 16.47 -37.91
C SER A 450 -20.37 17.23 -37.36
N ILE A 451 -20.47 18.56 -37.22
CA ILE A 451 -19.36 19.40 -36.79
C ILE A 451 -19.52 19.79 -35.32
N HIS A 452 -18.46 19.62 -34.54
CA HIS A 452 -18.37 20.02 -33.14
C HIS A 452 -17.12 20.88 -32.95
N GLY A 453 -17.15 21.82 -32.02
CA GLY A 453 -16.00 22.68 -31.72
C GLY A 453 -16.40 24.09 -31.24
N PRO A 454 -15.54 24.76 -30.45
CA PRO A 454 -15.84 26.08 -29.88
C PRO A 454 -16.00 27.18 -30.94
N THR A 455 -15.37 27.03 -32.12
CA THR A 455 -15.47 28.03 -33.19
C THR A 455 -16.60 27.78 -34.19
N LYS A 456 -17.29 26.63 -34.16
CA LYS A 456 -18.33 26.19 -35.12
C LYS A 456 -19.24 27.33 -35.58
N TRP A 457 -19.98 27.93 -34.64
CA TRP A 457 -20.93 29.00 -34.92
C TRP A 457 -20.28 30.32 -35.35
N LYS A 458 -19.05 30.60 -34.91
CA LYS A 458 -18.29 31.79 -35.32
C LYS A 458 -17.77 31.66 -36.76
N MET A 459 -17.31 30.47 -37.15
CA MET A 459 -16.89 30.20 -38.53
C MET A 459 -18.09 30.18 -39.48
N LEU A 460 -19.17 29.48 -39.11
CA LEU A 460 -20.41 29.44 -39.89
C LEU A 460 -21.00 30.85 -40.09
N SER A 461 -21.17 31.63 -39.03
CA SER A 461 -21.69 33.01 -39.14
C SER A 461 -20.79 33.94 -39.96
N SER A 462 -19.46 33.75 -39.91
CA SER A 462 -18.51 34.48 -40.76
C SER A 462 -18.65 34.09 -42.25
N PHE A 463 -18.87 32.81 -42.54
CA PHE A 463 -19.17 32.33 -43.90
C PHE A 463 -20.50 32.90 -44.43
N LEU A 464 -21.58 32.78 -43.63
CA LEU A 464 -22.90 33.33 -43.95
C LEU A 464 -22.81 34.84 -44.25
N ARG A 465 -22.19 35.63 -43.37
CA ARG A 465 -22.04 37.09 -43.57
C ARG A 465 -21.23 37.46 -44.82
N LYS A 466 -20.31 36.62 -45.29
CA LYS A 466 -19.51 36.88 -46.50
C LYS A 466 -20.26 36.54 -47.80
N ARG A 467 -21.24 35.63 -47.75
CA ARG A 467 -21.91 35.06 -48.94
C ARG A 467 -23.38 35.45 -49.06
N CYS A 468 -24.12 35.54 -47.95
CA CYS A 468 -25.49 36.05 -47.90
C CYS A 468 -25.48 37.58 -47.83
N ILE A 469 -25.22 38.21 -48.98
CA ILE A 469 -25.19 39.67 -49.16
C ILE A 469 -26.64 40.20 -49.15
N SER A 470 -26.88 41.39 -48.57
CA SER A 470 -28.21 42.01 -48.66
C SER A 470 -28.59 42.34 -50.12
N PRO A 471 -29.90 42.36 -50.50
CA PRO A 471 -30.31 42.70 -51.86
C PRO A 471 -29.82 44.07 -52.35
N GLN A 472 -29.62 45.01 -51.43
CA GLN A 472 -29.05 46.34 -51.72
C GLN A 472 -27.54 46.24 -52.05
N GLU A 473 -26.77 45.53 -51.24
CA GLU A 473 -25.32 45.42 -51.42
C GLU A 473 -24.95 44.49 -52.60
N ALA A 474 -25.79 43.51 -52.94
CA ALA A 474 -25.67 42.74 -54.19
C ALA A 474 -25.86 43.64 -55.43
N LYS A 475 -26.86 44.52 -55.39
CA LYS A 475 -27.14 45.52 -56.44
C LYS A 475 -25.99 46.51 -56.60
N GLU A 476 -25.34 46.90 -55.51
CA GLU A 476 -24.21 47.83 -55.51
C GLU A 476 -22.92 47.18 -56.06
N ARG A 477 -22.68 45.89 -55.78
CA ARG A 477 -21.58 45.12 -56.38
C ARG A 477 -21.77 44.89 -57.88
N LEU A 478 -22.98 44.57 -58.33
CA LEU A 478 -23.29 44.48 -59.77
C LEU A 478 -23.10 45.81 -60.50
N ARG A 479 -23.51 46.93 -59.89
CA ARG A 479 -23.25 48.29 -60.42
C ARG A 479 -21.76 48.60 -60.54
N THR A 480 -20.95 48.28 -59.52
CA THR A 480 -19.51 48.53 -59.56
C THR A 480 -18.79 47.66 -60.60
N SER A 481 -19.17 46.38 -60.74
CA SER A 481 -18.63 45.53 -61.82
C SER A 481 -19.05 46.00 -63.23
N HIS A 482 -20.29 46.45 -63.42
CA HIS A 482 -20.72 47.02 -64.70
C HIS A 482 -19.95 48.31 -65.05
N LYS A 483 -19.76 49.20 -64.07
CA LYS A 483 -18.99 50.44 -64.24
C LYS A 483 -17.51 50.17 -64.56
N GLN A 484 -16.93 49.10 -64.02
CA GLN A 484 -15.58 48.64 -64.39
C GLN A 484 -15.49 48.04 -65.81
N TRP A 485 -16.54 47.40 -66.32
CA TRP A 485 -16.52 46.75 -67.64
C TRP A 485 -16.86 47.68 -68.81
N CYS A 486 -17.73 48.69 -68.60
CA CYS A 486 -18.27 49.51 -69.69
C CYS A 486 -18.05 51.02 -69.53
N GLY A 487 -17.59 51.51 -68.37
CA GLY A 487 -17.24 52.92 -68.15
C GLY A 487 -18.39 53.94 -68.23
N MET A 488 -19.64 53.51 -68.44
CA MET A 488 -20.83 54.36 -68.53
C MET A 488 -21.84 54.02 -67.41
N GLU A 489 -22.72 54.96 -67.09
CA GLU A 489 -23.68 54.80 -65.99
C GLU A 489 -25.06 54.24 -66.39
N GLU A 490 -25.48 54.33 -67.66
CA GLU A 490 -26.64 53.65 -68.26
C GLU A 490 -26.69 53.95 -69.77
N PRO A 491 -27.52 53.26 -70.62
CA PRO A 491 -28.36 52.08 -70.41
C PRO A 491 -27.94 50.94 -71.40
N PRO A 492 -28.74 49.90 -71.78
CA PRO A 492 -30.05 49.46 -71.30
C PRO A 492 -30.15 47.97 -70.91
N LEU A 493 -29.09 47.15 -71.03
CA LEU A 493 -29.14 45.68 -70.87
C LEU A 493 -29.75 45.26 -69.52
N TYR A 494 -29.44 46.01 -68.47
CA TYR A 494 -29.92 45.86 -67.10
C TYR A 494 -31.46 45.82 -66.98
N GLN A 495 -32.17 46.76 -67.60
CA GLN A 495 -33.65 46.80 -67.56
C GLN A 495 -34.29 45.64 -68.34
N ARG A 496 -33.59 45.09 -69.33
CA ARG A 496 -34.05 43.88 -70.06
C ARG A 496 -33.90 42.62 -69.22
N MET A 497 -32.79 42.48 -68.48
CA MET A 497 -32.56 41.32 -67.61
C MET A 497 -33.51 41.31 -66.40
N GLN A 498 -33.78 42.46 -65.77
CA GLN A 498 -34.80 42.56 -64.71
C GLN A 498 -36.21 42.20 -65.19
N ARG A 499 -36.59 42.59 -66.42
CA ARG A 499 -37.89 42.21 -67.01
C ARG A 499 -37.96 40.74 -67.42
N ALA A 500 -36.83 40.05 -67.54
CA ALA A 500 -36.74 38.62 -67.84
C ALA A 500 -36.70 37.74 -66.58
N GLY A 501 -36.78 38.31 -65.37
CA GLY A 501 -36.90 37.56 -64.12
C GLY A 501 -35.59 36.99 -63.56
N TYR A 502 -34.44 37.29 -64.17
CA TYR A 502 -33.13 36.89 -63.65
C TYR A 502 -32.72 37.82 -62.49
N TYR A 503 -32.60 37.23 -61.30
CA TYR A 503 -32.03 37.81 -60.08
C TYR A 503 -30.73 37.11 -59.70
#